data_AF-A0A1Q8CG10-F1
#
_entry.id   AF-A0A1Q8CG10-F1
#
_cell.length_a   1.000
_cell.length_b   1.000
_cell.length_c   1.000
_cell.angle_alpha   90.00
_cell.angle_beta   90.00
_cell.angle_gamma   90.00
#
_symmetry.space_group_name_H-M   'P 1'
#
loop_
_entity.id
_entity.type
_entity.pdbx_description
1 polymer ?
#
loop_
_entity_poly.entity_id
_entity_poly.type
_entity_poly.pdbx_seq_one_letter_code
_entity_poly.pdbx_strand_id
1 'polypeptide(L)'
;MAGYAGGDVVRTAAAKVANADSAAITEAAARLTQAVEDAGASGRQVAAGVAGLDSAWEGSSADAFVAYMGRFAAAGTDIASGMTEAATALEGVATAIDGAKRFVSTRCDQALGEIKRWLTQNPQATQQQLDDFTTDLCAEVAGDIDRHLAGTEQTLAAALATVQAAATPATRFSGLGEPDAQPFVPQPGAAVEWVPTPPAQTTPAGAERSVQPPAQSTTNTFAGNGSSAAADSGGGSSGGSSGGGGGGGGGGGYSGPMSGGPPAGGPPPGNVQEWIRQAIEILRQNGINVTEADAQRIWQIIQHESGGNPHAINDWDSNAAKGTPSKGLMQTIDPTFDAYQLPGHGDIWNPVDNILAGVNYAISRYGSLANVPGIRATESGGSYVGY
;
A
#
# COMPACT_ATOMS: atom_id res chain seq x y z
N MET A 1 -6.44 6.58 41.71
CA MET A 1 -5.93 7.94 42.01
C MET A 1 -6.90 8.80 42.80
N ALA A 2 -8.24 8.68 42.63
CA ALA A 2 -9.23 9.56 43.29
C ALA A 2 -9.26 9.58 44.84
N GLY A 3 -8.57 8.65 45.52
CA GLY A 3 -8.46 8.62 46.98
C GLY A 3 -7.21 9.33 47.55
N TYR A 4 -6.39 9.94 46.69
CA TYR A 4 -5.18 10.68 47.08
C TYR A 4 -5.34 12.18 46.77
N ALA A 5 -4.58 13.02 47.47
CA ALA A 5 -4.54 14.45 47.18
C ALA A 5 -4.13 14.70 45.72
N GLY A 6 -4.80 15.66 45.07
CA GLY A 6 -4.63 15.91 43.63
C GLY A 6 -5.31 14.90 42.69
N GLY A 7 -5.92 13.83 43.19
CA GLY A 7 -6.55 12.80 42.35
C GLY A 7 -7.68 13.30 41.41
N ASP A 8 -8.28 14.46 41.71
CA ASP A 8 -9.31 15.09 40.89
C ASP A 8 -8.80 15.55 39.51
N VAL A 9 -7.54 16.02 39.41
CA VAL A 9 -7.00 16.47 38.12
C VAL A 9 -6.75 15.29 37.18
N VAL A 10 -6.29 14.16 37.72
CA VAL A 10 -6.14 12.91 36.96
C VAL A 10 -7.50 12.41 36.48
N ARG A 11 -8.52 12.46 37.34
CA ARG A 11 -9.89 12.07 36.96
C ARG A 11 -10.42 12.94 35.82
N THR A 12 -10.19 14.25 35.90
CA THR A 12 -10.63 15.20 34.87
C THR A 12 -9.93 14.94 33.54
N ALA A 13 -8.62 14.71 33.55
CA ALA A 13 -7.87 14.36 32.35
C ALA A 13 -8.34 13.03 31.74
N ALA A 14 -8.50 11.98 32.56
CA ALA A 14 -8.96 10.66 32.13
C ALA A 14 -10.40 10.68 31.57
N ALA A 15 -11.28 11.54 32.11
CA ALA A 15 -12.67 11.64 31.68
C ALA A 15 -12.82 12.06 30.20
N LYS A 16 -11.82 12.75 29.64
CA LYS A 16 -11.82 13.20 28.23
C LYS A 16 -11.93 12.05 27.22
N VAL A 17 -11.40 10.87 27.55
CA VAL A 17 -11.41 9.68 26.66
C VAL A 17 -12.33 8.55 27.17
N ALA A 18 -12.86 8.68 28.38
CA ALA A 18 -13.63 7.62 29.03
C ALA A 18 -14.87 7.19 28.23
N ASN A 19 -15.56 8.15 27.62
CA ASN A 19 -16.80 7.90 26.87
C ASN A 19 -16.58 7.81 25.35
N ALA A 20 -15.34 7.87 24.88
CA ALA A 20 -15.06 7.78 23.44
C ALA A 20 -15.39 6.37 22.93
N ASP A 21 -16.24 6.27 21.91
CA ASP A 21 -16.68 4.99 21.35
C ASP A 21 -15.89 4.64 20.08
N SER A 22 -14.74 3.98 20.28
CA SER A 22 -13.89 3.50 19.19
C SER A 22 -14.61 2.44 18.35
N ALA A 23 -15.52 1.64 18.93
CA ALA A 23 -16.23 0.59 18.21
C ALA A 23 -17.25 1.18 17.21
N ALA A 24 -17.97 2.23 17.60
CA ALA A 24 -18.86 2.95 16.68
C ALA A 24 -18.09 3.56 15.49
N ILE A 25 -16.85 4.03 15.72
CA ILE A 25 -16.00 4.58 14.66
C ILE A 25 -15.51 3.46 13.72
N THR A 26 -15.08 2.32 14.26
CA THR A 26 -14.72 1.14 13.45
C THR A 26 -15.90 0.65 12.62
N GLU A 27 -17.11 0.61 13.18
CA GLU A 27 -18.33 0.25 12.46
C GLU A 27 -18.64 1.24 11.34
N ALA A 28 -18.44 2.55 11.56
CA ALA A 28 -18.60 3.56 10.52
C ALA A 28 -17.58 3.37 9.39
N ALA A 29 -16.32 3.08 9.70
CA ALA A 29 -15.29 2.77 8.72
C ALA A 29 -15.64 1.53 7.89
N ALA A 30 -16.08 0.45 8.55
CA ALA A 30 -16.48 -0.79 7.88
C ALA A 30 -17.63 -0.56 6.89
N ARG A 31 -18.61 0.29 7.23
CA ARG A 31 -19.70 0.65 6.32
C ARG A 31 -19.24 1.41 5.09
N LEU A 32 -18.25 2.30 5.23
CA LEU A 32 -17.65 2.98 4.08
C LEU A 32 -16.93 1.99 3.18
N THR A 33 -16.14 1.07 3.74
CA THR A 33 -15.45 0.02 2.98
C THR A 33 -16.46 -0.87 2.23
N GLN A 34 -17.53 -1.31 2.90
CA GLN A 34 -18.57 -2.12 2.24
C GLN A 34 -19.25 -1.37 1.10
N ALA A 35 -19.55 -0.08 1.29
CA ALA A 35 -20.15 0.74 0.26
C ALA A 35 -19.23 0.88 -0.98
N VAL A 36 -17.91 0.97 -0.77
CA VAL A 36 -16.91 0.99 -1.85
C VAL A 36 -16.88 -0.35 -2.59
N GLU A 37 -16.93 -1.48 -1.87
CA GLU A 37 -16.97 -2.81 -2.50
C GLU A 37 -18.20 -3.00 -3.39
N ASP A 38 -19.38 -2.64 -2.87
CA ASP A 38 -20.65 -2.75 -3.59
C ASP A 38 -20.68 -1.83 -4.83
N ALA A 39 -20.20 -0.59 -4.68
CA ALA A 39 -20.08 0.37 -5.77
C ALA A 39 -19.06 -0.10 -6.82
N GLY A 40 -17.92 -0.63 -6.38
CA GLY A 40 -16.87 -1.16 -7.24
C GLY A 40 -17.32 -2.37 -8.05
N ALA A 41 -18.13 -3.26 -7.46
CA ALA A 41 -18.73 -4.39 -8.19
C ALA A 41 -19.64 -3.91 -9.32
N SER A 42 -20.49 -2.91 -9.04
CA SER A 42 -21.36 -2.29 -10.03
C SER A 42 -20.54 -1.58 -11.13
N GLY A 43 -19.50 -0.84 -10.75
CA GLY A 43 -18.60 -0.16 -11.68
C GLY A 43 -17.88 -1.12 -12.63
N ARG A 44 -17.40 -2.27 -12.14
CA ARG A 44 -16.78 -3.31 -12.98
C ARG A 44 -17.74 -3.91 -14.00
N GLN A 45 -19.01 -4.15 -13.61
CA GLN A 45 -20.03 -4.65 -14.54
C GLN A 45 -20.30 -3.63 -15.66
N VAL A 46 -20.41 -2.35 -15.32
CA VAL A 46 -20.58 -1.27 -16.30
C VAL A 46 -19.36 -1.19 -17.23
N ALA A 47 -18.15 -1.19 -16.69
CA ALA A 47 -16.92 -1.14 -17.48
C ALA A 47 -16.80 -2.33 -18.45
N ALA A 48 -17.14 -3.54 -18.01
CA ALA A 48 -17.16 -4.72 -18.86
C ALA A 48 -18.19 -4.61 -19.99
N GLY A 49 -19.39 -4.08 -19.69
CA GLY A 49 -20.41 -3.81 -20.71
C GLY A 49 -19.94 -2.79 -21.76
N VAL A 50 -19.29 -1.71 -21.31
CA VAL A 50 -18.74 -0.68 -22.21
C VAL A 50 -17.61 -1.23 -23.07
N ALA A 51 -16.69 -2.02 -22.51
CA ALA A 51 -15.63 -2.68 -23.29
C ALA A 51 -16.19 -3.67 -24.31
N GLY A 52 -17.27 -4.38 -23.96
CA GLY A 52 -17.98 -5.25 -24.89
C GLY A 52 -18.64 -4.48 -26.04
N LEU A 53 -19.19 -3.29 -25.78
CA LEU A 53 -19.74 -2.41 -26.81
C LEU A 53 -18.64 -1.85 -27.72
N ASP A 54 -17.53 -1.38 -27.14
CA ASP A 54 -16.35 -0.87 -27.84
C ASP A 54 -15.73 -1.92 -28.77
N SER A 55 -15.70 -3.18 -28.33
CA SER A 55 -15.19 -4.29 -29.15
C SER A 55 -16.15 -4.73 -30.27
N ALA A 56 -17.43 -4.41 -30.15
CA ALA A 56 -18.47 -4.87 -31.07
C ALA A 56 -18.91 -3.79 -32.07
N TRP A 57 -18.67 -2.53 -31.76
CA TRP A 57 -19.18 -1.38 -32.52
C TRP A 57 -18.11 -0.31 -32.67
N GLU A 58 -17.90 0.13 -33.90
CA GLU A 58 -17.01 1.21 -34.30
C GLU A 58 -17.82 2.42 -34.80
N GLY A 59 -17.22 3.61 -34.71
CA GLY A 59 -17.78 4.84 -35.27
C GLY A 59 -17.67 6.01 -34.31
N SER A 60 -17.74 7.23 -34.85
CA SER A 60 -17.55 8.46 -34.09
C SER A 60 -18.53 8.59 -32.90
N SER A 61 -19.75 8.09 -33.06
CA SER A 61 -20.77 8.04 -32.02
C SER A 61 -20.48 6.98 -30.95
N ALA A 62 -19.93 5.82 -31.31
CA ALA A 62 -19.56 4.77 -30.37
C ALA A 62 -18.36 5.22 -29.50
N ASP A 63 -17.34 5.81 -30.13
CA ASP A 63 -16.16 6.37 -29.45
C ASP A 63 -16.58 7.47 -28.45
N ALA A 64 -17.51 8.35 -28.85
CA ALA A 64 -18.03 9.41 -27.98
C ALA A 64 -18.80 8.85 -26.76
N PHE A 65 -19.51 7.72 -26.91
CA PHE A 65 -20.15 7.03 -25.80
C PHE A 65 -19.12 6.42 -24.85
N VAL A 66 -18.12 5.72 -25.38
CA VAL A 66 -17.04 5.11 -24.58
C VAL A 66 -16.28 6.20 -23.80
N ALA A 67 -15.98 7.34 -24.42
CA ALA A 67 -15.37 8.49 -23.75
C ALA A 67 -16.25 9.08 -22.64
N TYR A 68 -17.57 9.13 -22.83
CA TYR A 68 -18.50 9.54 -21.78
C TYR A 68 -18.50 8.55 -20.61
N MET A 69 -18.56 7.26 -20.89
CA MET A 69 -18.52 6.21 -19.88
C MET A 69 -17.18 6.13 -19.15
N GLY A 70 -16.06 6.51 -19.80
CA GLY A 70 -14.77 6.70 -19.15
C GLY A 70 -14.80 7.79 -18.07
N ARG A 71 -15.50 8.91 -18.32
CA ARG A 71 -15.70 9.96 -17.30
C ARG A 71 -16.62 9.49 -16.17
N PHE A 72 -17.62 8.67 -16.47
CA PHE A 72 -18.46 8.02 -15.46
C PHE A 72 -17.64 7.09 -14.56
N ALA A 73 -16.77 6.26 -15.15
CA ALA A 73 -15.88 5.39 -14.40
C ALA A 73 -14.91 6.19 -13.52
N ALA A 74 -14.31 7.26 -14.05
CA ALA A 74 -13.44 8.15 -13.27
C ALA A 74 -14.15 8.75 -12.04
N ALA A 75 -15.39 9.24 -12.20
CA ALA A 75 -16.18 9.74 -11.08
C ALA A 75 -16.46 8.68 -10.01
N GLY A 76 -16.72 7.44 -10.43
CA GLY A 76 -16.86 6.31 -9.51
C GLY A 76 -15.57 5.99 -8.76
N THR A 77 -14.43 5.98 -9.47
CA THR A 77 -13.10 5.74 -8.88
C THR A 77 -12.74 6.82 -7.86
N ASP A 78 -12.90 8.10 -8.17
CA ASP A 78 -12.56 9.19 -7.25
C ASP A 78 -13.37 9.13 -5.95
N ILE A 79 -14.67 8.82 -6.04
CA ILE A 79 -15.53 8.63 -4.87
C ILE A 79 -15.07 7.41 -4.05
N ALA A 80 -14.77 6.30 -4.73
CA ALA A 80 -14.29 5.08 -4.08
C ALA A 80 -12.96 5.31 -3.34
N SER A 81 -12.02 6.02 -3.96
CA SER A 81 -10.75 6.40 -3.34
C SER A 81 -10.96 7.28 -2.11
N GLY A 82 -11.77 8.34 -2.23
CA GLY A 82 -12.06 9.23 -1.09
C GLY A 82 -12.74 8.50 0.08
N MET A 83 -13.70 7.61 -0.20
CA MET A 83 -14.37 6.81 0.84
C MET A 83 -13.41 5.80 1.50
N THR A 84 -12.48 5.22 0.73
CA THR A 84 -11.44 4.33 1.25
C THR A 84 -10.49 5.08 2.18
N GLU A 85 -9.99 6.24 1.75
CA GLU A 85 -9.12 7.10 2.57
C GLU A 85 -9.83 7.55 3.86
N ALA A 86 -11.11 7.92 3.77
CA ALA A 86 -11.94 8.27 4.92
C ALA A 86 -12.10 7.09 5.89
N ALA A 87 -12.35 5.88 5.40
CA ALA A 87 -12.45 4.68 6.23
C ALA A 87 -11.13 4.40 6.97
N THR A 88 -9.98 4.43 6.27
CA THR A 88 -8.66 4.25 6.89
C THR A 88 -8.37 5.33 7.94
N ALA A 89 -8.75 6.58 7.69
CA ALA A 89 -8.56 7.65 8.66
C ALA A 89 -9.41 7.44 9.93
N LEU A 90 -10.65 6.97 9.79
CA LEU A 90 -11.51 6.62 10.92
C LEU A 90 -10.95 5.43 11.73
N GLU A 91 -10.41 4.41 11.08
CA GLU A 91 -9.71 3.31 11.77
C GLU A 91 -8.49 3.81 12.57
N GLY A 92 -7.75 4.77 12.01
CA GLY A 92 -6.67 5.47 12.70
C GLY A 92 -7.15 6.19 13.97
N VAL A 93 -8.31 6.86 13.91
CA VAL A 93 -8.94 7.49 15.08
C VAL A 93 -9.35 6.46 16.13
N ALA A 94 -9.99 5.36 15.73
CA ALA A 94 -10.38 4.29 16.65
C ALA A 94 -9.15 3.71 17.38
N THR A 95 -8.06 3.48 16.64
CA THR A 95 -6.78 3.01 17.18
C THR A 95 -6.18 4.02 18.16
N ALA A 96 -6.20 5.31 17.82
CA ALA A 96 -5.67 6.38 18.68
C ALA A 96 -6.48 6.51 19.99
N ILE A 97 -7.82 6.37 19.92
CA ILE A 97 -8.69 6.36 21.10
C ILE A 97 -8.38 5.16 22.01
N ASP A 98 -8.25 3.96 21.44
CA ASP A 98 -7.91 2.77 22.22
C ASP A 98 -6.50 2.87 22.82
N GLY A 99 -5.54 3.42 22.07
CA GLY A 99 -4.20 3.76 22.54
C GLY A 99 -4.24 4.71 23.73
N ALA A 100 -5.02 5.79 23.64
CA ALA A 100 -5.20 6.76 24.71
C ALA A 100 -5.84 6.14 25.96
N LYS A 101 -6.88 5.30 25.82
CA LYS A 101 -7.47 4.57 26.95
C LYS A 101 -6.45 3.68 27.66
N ARG A 102 -5.66 2.92 26.89
CA ARG A 102 -4.58 2.08 27.44
C ARG A 102 -3.50 2.92 28.12
N PHE A 103 -3.09 4.04 27.52
CA PHE A 103 -2.11 4.94 28.10
C PHE A 103 -2.57 5.50 29.45
N VAL A 104 -3.82 5.98 29.53
CA VAL A 104 -4.42 6.49 30.77
C VAL A 104 -4.40 5.42 31.86
N SER A 105 -4.82 4.18 31.54
CA SER A 105 -4.78 3.07 32.50
C SER A 105 -3.36 2.79 32.99
N THR A 106 -2.41 2.63 32.05
CA THR A 106 -1.01 2.34 32.37
C THR A 106 -0.36 3.43 33.21
N ARG A 107 -0.57 4.71 32.88
CA ARG A 107 0.00 5.83 33.65
C ARG A 107 -0.60 5.89 35.05
N CYS A 108 -1.90 5.64 35.20
CA CYS A 108 -2.54 5.55 36.52
C CYS A 108 -1.98 4.40 37.36
N ASP A 109 -1.77 3.22 36.76
CA ASP A 109 -1.20 2.05 37.44
C ASP A 109 0.26 2.29 37.86
N GLN A 110 1.05 2.93 37.00
CA GLN A 110 2.42 3.36 37.31
C GLN A 110 2.44 4.31 38.50
N ALA A 111 1.57 5.33 38.50
CA ALA A 111 1.46 6.28 39.60
C ALA A 111 1.04 5.61 40.92
N LEU A 112 0.10 4.66 40.89
CA LEU A 112 -0.23 3.86 42.06
C LEU A 112 0.96 3.02 42.56
N GLY A 113 1.79 2.52 41.65
CA GLY A 113 3.04 1.84 41.98
C GLY A 113 4.10 2.76 42.59
N GLU A 114 4.19 4.01 42.14
CA GLU A 114 5.06 5.05 42.70
C GLU A 114 4.63 5.40 44.14
N ILE A 115 3.33 5.59 44.38
CA ILE A 115 2.79 5.84 45.72
C ILE A 115 3.10 4.68 46.67
N LYS A 116 2.88 3.43 46.24
CA LYS A 116 3.20 2.24 47.06
C LYS A 116 4.69 2.17 47.40
N ARG A 117 5.57 2.45 46.44
CA ARG A 117 7.02 2.50 46.68
C ARG A 117 7.39 3.61 47.66
N TRP A 118 6.83 4.80 47.51
CA TRP A 118 7.08 5.93 48.40
C TRP A 118 6.66 5.62 49.84
N LEU A 119 5.47 5.04 50.04
CA LEU A 119 4.98 4.62 51.36
C LEU A 119 5.90 3.57 52.01
N THR A 120 6.45 2.66 51.22
CA THR A 120 7.39 1.62 51.70
C THR A 120 8.72 2.22 52.14
N GLN A 121 9.19 3.25 51.42
CA GLN A 121 10.45 3.95 51.73
C GLN A 121 10.30 4.95 52.89
N ASN A 122 9.08 5.41 53.17
CA ASN A 122 8.79 6.42 54.19
C ASN A 122 7.77 5.91 55.23
N PRO A 123 8.09 4.86 56.02
CA PRO A 123 7.14 4.22 56.94
C PRO A 123 6.69 5.10 58.12
N GLN A 124 7.36 6.23 58.35
CA GLN A 124 7.04 7.20 59.40
C GLN A 124 6.51 8.53 58.81
N ALA A 125 6.19 8.57 57.51
CA ALA A 125 5.66 9.78 56.88
C ALA A 125 4.32 10.18 57.49
N THR A 126 4.15 11.49 57.66
CA THR A 126 2.86 12.10 58.04
C THR A 126 1.90 12.12 56.86
N GLN A 127 0.60 12.28 57.15
CA GLN A 127 -0.42 12.45 56.11
C GLN A 127 -0.12 13.65 55.21
N GLN A 128 0.35 14.76 55.77
CA GLN A 128 0.72 15.95 54.99
C GLN A 128 1.82 15.64 53.98
N GLN A 129 2.85 14.88 54.37
CA GLN A 129 3.93 14.50 53.44
C GLN A 129 3.43 13.59 52.31
N LEU A 130 2.46 12.71 52.59
CA LEU A 130 1.81 11.90 51.57
C LEU A 130 0.96 12.75 50.63
N ASP A 131 0.23 13.72 51.18
CA ASP A 131 -0.64 14.62 50.41
C ASP A 131 0.19 15.53 49.49
N ASP A 132 1.31 16.08 49.98
CA ASP A 132 2.24 16.88 49.18
C ASP A 132 2.81 16.04 48.01
N PHE A 133 3.34 14.84 48.32
CA PHE A 133 3.88 13.93 47.31
C PHE A 133 2.83 13.52 46.27
N THR A 134 1.63 13.16 46.71
CA THR A 134 0.56 12.71 45.80
C THR A 134 -0.02 13.85 44.97
N THR A 135 -0.04 15.08 45.50
CA THR A 135 -0.46 16.27 44.75
C THR A 135 0.46 16.51 43.55
N ASP A 136 1.77 16.50 43.77
CA ASP A 136 2.76 16.70 42.70
C ASP A 136 2.70 15.56 41.67
N LEU A 137 2.65 14.31 42.12
CA LEU A 137 2.54 13.15 41.22
C LEU A 137 1.24 13.17 40.41
N CYS A 138 0.11 13.53 41.01
CA CYS A 138 -1.16 13.64 40.30
C CYS A 138 -1.13 14.73 39.23
N ALA A 139 -0.48 15.87 39.51
CA ALA A 139 -0.32 16.94 38.53
C ALA A 139 0.55 16.50 37.34
N GLU A 140 1.64 15.77 37.60
CA GLU A 140 2.48 15.18 36.56
C GLU A 140 1.69 14.19 35.68
N VAL A 141 0.99 13.24 36.31
CA VAL A 141 0.15 12.24 35.62
C VAL A 141 -0.91 12.90 34.76
N ALA A 142 -1.59 13.94 35.28
CA ALA A 142 -2.59 14.67 34.51
C ALA A 142 -1.97 15.36 33.29
N GLY A 143 -0.80 15.98 33.45
CA GLY A 143 -0.05 16.60 32.35
C GLY A 143 0.40 15.60 31.28
N ASP A 144 0.81 14.39 31.67
CA ASP A 144 1.15 13.32 30.74
C ASP A 144 -0.06 12.83 29.94
N ILE A 145 -1.19 12.63 30.61
CA ILE A 145 -2.47 12.28 29.96
C ILE A 145 -2.85 13.37 28.95
N ASP A 146 -2.84 14.63 29.36
CA ASP A 146 -3.21 15.75 28.49
C ASP A 146 -2.30 15.85 27.26
N ARG A 147 -0.99 15.66 27.44
CA ARG A 147 -0.03 15.65 26.32
C ARG A 147 -0.28 14.50 25.34
N HIS A 148 -0.61 13.32 25.85
CA HIS A 148 -0.94 12.18 25.00
C HIS A 148 -2.24 12.40 24.23
N LEU A 149 -3.27 12.92 24.90
CA LEU A 149 -4.57 13.22 24.29
C LEU A 149 -4.48 14.31 23.23
N ALA A 150 -3.58 15.28 23.36
CA ALA A 150 -3.32 16.26 22.29
C ALA A 150 -2.88 15.59 20.97
N GLY A 151 -2.13 14.49 21.04
CA GLY A 151 -1.80 13.68 19.87
C GLY A 151 -3.02 12.98 19.27
N THR A 152 -3.90 12.43 20.12
CA THR A 152 -5.17 11.84 19.69
C THR A 152 -6.09 12.87 19.01
N GLU A 153 -6.13 14.10 19.53
CA GLU A 153 -6.88 15.21 18.93
C GLU A 153 -6.33 15.60 17.55
N GLN A 154 -5.01 15.56 17.35
CA GLN A 154 -4.41 15.76 16.04
C GLN A 154 -4.82 14.67 15.04
N THR A 155 -4.85 13.41 15.46
CA THR A 155 -5.35 12.30 14.62
C THR A 155 -6.82 12.51 14.24
N LEU A 156 -7.66 12.95 15.18
CA LEU A 156 -9.06 13.26 14.92
C LEU A 156 -9.21 14.41 13.92
N ALA A 157 -8.44 15.48 14.07
CA ALA A 157 -8.46 16.62 13.16
C ALA A 157 -8.03 16.23 11.74
N ALA A 158 -6.99 15.41 11.61
CA ALA A 158 -6.53 14.87 10.33
C ALA A 158 -7.61 14.02 9.66
N ALA A 159 -8.24 13.11 10.42
CA ALA A 159 -9.31 12.27 9.88
C ALA A 159 -10.54 13.09 9.44
N LEU A 160 -10.91 14.13 10.20
CA LEU A 160 -11.97 15.04 9.79
C LEU A 160 -11.65 15.72 8.46
N ALA A 161 -10.40 16.17 8.26
CA ALA A 161 -9.97 16.76 6.99
C ALA A 161 -10.06 15.76 5.83
N THR A 162 -9.65 14.50 6.03
CA THR A 162 -9.78 13.43 5.03
C THR A 162 -11.23 13.15 4.67
N VAL A 163 -12.12 13.03 5.67
CA VAL A 163 -13.56 12.83 5.45
C VAL A 163 -14.18 14.00 4.68
N GLN A 164 -13.78 15.23 5.00
CA GLN A 164 -14.25 16.42 4.29
C GLN A 164 -13.75 16.46 2.84
N ALA A 165 -12.49 16.08 2.59
CA ALA A 165 -11.94 15.98 1.24
C ALA A 165 -12.66 14.93 0.39
N ALA A 166 -13.00 13.78 1.00
CA ALA A 166 -13.77 12.73 0.34
C ALA A 166 -15.18 13.18 -0.11
N ALA A 167 -15.76 14.18 0.55
CA ALA A 167 -17.04 14.77 0.14
C ALA A 167 -16.93 15.69 -1.09
N THR A 168 -15.72 16.03 -1.52
CA THR A 168 -15.43 16.92 -2.66
C THR A 168 -14.48 16.26 -3.66
N PRO A 169 -14.89 15.18 -4.35
CA PRO A 169 -14.04 14.49 -5.31
C PRO A 169 -13.74 15.37 -6.53
N ALA A 170 -12.57 15.16 -7.15
CA ALA A 170 -12.13 15.92 -8.31
C ALA A 170 -13.04 15.69 -9.53
N THR A 171 -13.42 14.44 -9.76
CA THR A 171 -14.46 14.06 -10.72
C THR A 171 -15.73 13.63 -10.00
N ARG A 172 -16.88 13.97 -10.58
CA ARG A 172 -18.19 13.80 -9.95
C ARG A 172 -19.23 13.40 -10.98
N PHE A 173 -20.18 12.54 -10.60
CA PHE A 173 -21.28 12.15 -11.48
C PHE A 173 -22.11 13.34 -11.93
N SER A 174 -22.33 14.33 -11.06
CA SER A 174 -23.02 15.58 -11.39
C SER A 174 -22.25 16.50 -12.34
N GLY A 175 -21.00 16.18 -12.66
CA GLY A 175 -20.18 16.86 -13.66
C GLY A 175 -20.28 16.23 -15.04
N LEU A 176 -20.95 15.08 -15.15
CA LEU A 176 -21.29 14.49 -16.44
C LEU A 176 -22.45 15.30 -17.02
N GLY A 177 -22.37 15.63 -18.31
CA GLY A 177 -23.50 16.23 -19.01
C GLY A 177 -24.64 15.22 -19.15
N GLU A 178 -25.86 15.71 -19.34
CA GLU A 178 -27.03 14.84 -19.53
C GLU A 178 -26.79 13.86 -20.69
N PRO A 179 -27.01 12.55 -20.50
CA PRO A 179 -26.72 11.52 -21.51
C PRO A 179 -27.42 11.77 -22.85
N ASP A 180 -28.65 12.28 -22.82
CA ASP A 180 -29.49 12.56 -23.99
C ASP A 180 -29.02 13.76 -24.82
N ALA A 181 -28.17 14.61 -24.24
CA ALA A 181 -27.59 15.79 -24.88
C ALA A 181 -26.16 15.56 -25.40
N GLN A 182 -25.63 14.34 -25.31
CA GLN A 182 -24.24 14.05 -25.68
C GLN A 182 -24.09 13.77 -27.19
N PRO A 183 -22.87 13.94 -27.75
CA PRO A 183 -22.60 13.70 -29.17
C PRO A 183 -22.88 12.28 -29.68
N PHE A 184 -22.96 11.30 -28.78
CA PHE A 184 -23.31 9.92 -29.12
C PHE A 184 -24.83 9.70 -29.28
N VAL A 185 -25.65 10.71 -29.02
CA VAL A 185 -27.09 10.69 -29.27
C VAL A 185 -27.35 11.35 -30.62
N PRO A 186 -27.97 10.64 -31.59
CA PRO A 186 -28.26 11.23 -32.89
C PRO A 186 -29.21 12.41 -32.74
N GLN A 187 -28.95 13.49 -33.48
CA GLN A 187 -29.92 14.57 -33.58
C GLN A 187 -31.22 14.07 -34.25
N PRO A 188 -32.39 14.69 -33.96
CA PRO A 188 -33.63 14.33 -34.62
C PRO A 188 -33.49 14.34 -36.15
N GLY A 189 -33.67 13.17 -36.77
CA GLY A 189 -33.53 12.98 -38.22
C GLY A 189 -32.16 12.52 -38.71
N ALA A 190 -31.15 12.38 -37.84
CA ALA A 190 -29.85 11.79 -38.15
C ALA A 190 -29.83 10.28 -37.83
N ALA A 191 -29.08 9.50 -38.61
CA ALA A 191 -28.88 8.08 -38.34
C ALA A 191 -27.86 7.87 -37.21
N VAL A 192 -28.03 6.79 -36.45
CA VAL A 192 -27.07 6.33 -35.45
C VAL A 192 -25.81 5.80 -36.16
N GLU A 193 -24.64 6.42 -35.94
CA GLU A 193 -23.35 5.96 -36.50
C GLU A 193 -22.71 4.88 -35.61
N TRP A 194 -23.35 3.71 -35.55
CA TRP A 194 -22.80 2.53 -34.88
C TRP A 194 -22.62 1.44 -35.93
N VAL A 195 -21.38 1.20 -36.33
CA VAL A 195 -21.02 0.22 -37.36
C VAL A 195 -20.51 -1.04 -36.65
N PRO A 196 -21.07 -2.23 -36.91
CA PRO A 196 -20.56 -3.45 -36.31
C PRO A 196 -19.08 -3.66 -36.69
N THR A 197 -18.23 -3.92 -35.70
CA THR A 197 -16.83 -4.31 -35.93
C THR A 197 -16.79 -5.61 -36.74
N PRO A 198 -16.15 -5.65 -37.92
CA PRO A 198 -16.03 -6.87 -38.70
C PRO A 198 -15.27 -7.96 -37.91
N PRO A 199 -15.69 -9.24 -37.97
CA PRO A 199 -14.91 -10.30 -37.34
C PRO A 199 -13.51 -10.35 -37.96
N ALA A 200 -12.49 -10.46 -37.10
CA ALA A 200 -11.10 -10.55 -37.53
C ALA A 200 -10.95 -11.62 -38.63
N GLN A 201 -10.50 -11.21 -39.82
CA GLN A 201 -10.24 -12.14 -40.92
C GLN A 201 -9.06 -13.05 -40.53
N THR A 202 -9.36 -14.28 -40.14
CA THR A 202 -8.33 -15.32 -40.03
C THR A 202 -7.92 -15.75 -41.43
N THR A 203 -6.87 -15.14 -41.99
CA THR A 203 -6.27 -15.62 -43.23
C THR A 203 -5.62 -17.00 -42.97
N PRO A 204 -6.01 -18.07 -43.67
CA PRO A 204 -5.33 -19.36 -43.53
C PRO A 204 -3.92 -19.27 -44.13
N ALA A 205 -2.90 -19.64 -43.36
CA ALA A 205 -1.53 -19.75 -43.85
C ALA A 205 -1.45 -20.85 -44.92
N GLY A 206 -1.25 -20.47 -46.19
CA GLY A 206 -1.23 -21.40 -47.30
C GLY A 206 -0.48 -20.89 -48.53
N ALA A 207 0.79 -21.32 -48.63
CA ALA A 207 1.58 -21.58 -49.84
C ALA A 207 2.03 -20.41 -50.73
N GLU A 208 3.25 -19.92 -50.48
CA GLU A 208 4.21 -19.69 -51.58
C GLU A 208 5.55 -20.34 -51.23
N ARG A 209 5.95 -21.30 -52.07
CA ARG A 209 7.25 -21.99 -52.04
C ARG A 209 8.31 -21.10 -52.70
N SER A 210 9.46 -20.93 -52.07
CA SER A 210 10.69 -20.55 -52.74
C SER A 210 11.84 -21.49 -52.33
N VAL A 211 12.52 -21.99 -53.36
CA VAL A 211 13.40 -23.16 -53.38
C VAL A 211 14.82 -22.79 -52.91
N GLN A 212 15.43 -23.63 -52.08
CA GLN A 212 16.84 -23.53 -51.65
C GLN A 212 17.72 -24.53 -52.42
N PRO A 213 18.97 -24.16 -52.78
CA PRO A 213 20.11 -25.09 -52.72
C PRO A 213 21.32 -24.52 -51.95
N PRO A 214 22.35 -25.34 -51.60
CA PRO A 214 22.82 -25.42 -50.23
C PRO A 214 24.24 -24.90 -49.93
N ALA A 215 24.45 -24.79 -48.60
CA ALA A 215 25.62 -24.51 -47.75
C ALA A 215 27.05 -24.68 -48.30
N GLN A 216 27.96 -23.84 -47.80
CA GLN A 216 29.31 -24.27 -47.42
C GLN A 216 29.97 -23.38 -46.34
N SER A 217 30.57 -24.08 -45.39
CA SER A 217 31.25 -23.66 -44.18
C SER A 217 32.61 -23.01 -44.44
N THR A 218 33.03 -22.06 -43.60
CA THR A 218 34.46 -21.70 -43.48
C THR A 218 34.87 -21.34 -42.05
N THR A 219 35.68 -22.23 -41.46
CA THR A 219 36.67 -21.92 -40.42
C THR A 219 38.05 -21.88 -41.08
N ASN A 220 38.78 -20.76 -40.98
CA ASN A 220 40.19 -20.68 -40.54
C ASN A 220 40.86 -19.34 -40.92
N THR A 221 41.15 -18.53 -39.90
CA THR A 221 42.49 -18.36 -39.31
C THR A 221 43.65 -17.63 -40.05
N PHE A 222 44.21 -16.66 -39.30
CA PHE A 222 45.57 -16.06 -39.20
C PHE A 222 46.08 -15.00 -40.20
N ALA A 223 46.24 -13.77 -39.66
CA ALA A 223 47.47 -12.95 -39.54
C ALA A 223 47.07 -11.46 -39.59
N GLY A 224 47.56 -10.50 -38.81
CA GLY A 224 48.58 -10.43 -37.77
C GLY A 224 48.78 -8.92 -37.46
N ASN A 225 49.03 -8.60 -36.19
CA ASN A 225 49.69 -7.42 -35.60
C ASN A 225 49.62 -6.03 -36.25
N GLY A 226 49.31 -5.01 -35.43
CA GLY A 226 49.90 -3.68 -35.61
C GLY A 226 49.13 -2.48 -35.03
N SER A 227 49.28 -2.29 -33.72
CA SER A 227 49.14 -1.12 -32.84
C SER A 227 48.88 0.31 -33.36
N SER A 228 48.35 1.10 -32.40
CA SER A 228 48.30 2.58 -32.22
C SER A 228 47.12 3.29 -32.90
N ALA A 229 46.12 3.85 -32.19
CA ALA A 229 46.06 4.84 -31.09
C ALA A 229 45.66 6.23 -31.63
N ALA A 230 44.44 6.65 -31.30
CA ALA A 230 43.93 8.02 -31.14
C ALA A 230 42.39 7.91 -31.12
N ALA A 231 41.74 8.06 -29.97
CA ALA A 231 41.38 9.32 -29.33
C ALA A 231 40.24 10.06 -30.05
N ASP A 232 39.17 10.20 -29.28
CA ASP A 232 38.36 11.41 -29.12
C ASP A 232 37.04 11.56 -29.91
N SER A 233 36.07 11.98 -29.11
CA SER A 233 34.98 12.90 -29.39
C SER A 233 33.77 12.44 -30.21
N GLY A 234 32.61 12.83 -29.70
CA GLY A 234 31.50 13.23 -30.55
C GLY A 234 30.16 12.62 -30.15
N GLY A 235 29.47 13.30 -29.24
CA GLY A 235 28.06 13.03 -28.97
C GLY A 235 27.12 13.45 -30.09
N GLY A 236 25.82 13.21 -29.84
CA GLY A 236 24.69 13.64 -30.67
C GLY A 236 23.70 12.49 -30.82
N SER A 237 22.73 12.38 -29.93
CA SER A 237 21.34 12.84 -30.18
C SER A 237 20.74 12.32 -31.47
N SER A 238 19.69 11.50 -31.35
CA SER A 238 18.31 11.89 -31.70
C SER A 238 17.46 10.67 -32.09
N GLY A 239 16.17 10.77 -31.73
CA GLY A 239 15.06 10.09 -32.39
C GLY A 239 14.86 8.64 -31.95
N GLY A 240 13.74 8.23 -31.39
CA GLY A 240 12.39 8.66 -31.69
C GLY A 240 11.66 7.53 -32.42
N SER A 241 10.38 7.37 -32.09
CA SER A 241 9.39 6.47 -32.72
C SER A 241 9.49 4.97 -32.37
N SER A 242 8.53 4.38 -31.65
CA SER A 242 7.08 4.18 -31.90
C SER A 242 6.78 2.90 -32.68
N GLY A 243 5.77 2.17 -32.21
CA GLY A 243 5.12 1.04 -32.90
C GLY A 243 5.72 -0.29 -32.46
N GLY A 244 5.00 -1.17 -31.73
CA GLY A 244 3.70 -1.73 -32.11
C GLY A 244 3.95 -2.84 -33.12
N GLY A 245 3.54 -4.10 -32.97
CA GLY A 245 2.70 -4.81 -32.02
C GLY A 245 2.47 -6.21 -32.61
N GLY A 246 2.13 -7.19 -31.76
CA GLY A 246 1.62 -8.52 -32.14
C GLY A 246 2.68 -9.49 -32.71
N GLY A 247 2.76 -10.77 -32.34
CA GLY A 247 1.85 -11.64 -31.61
C GLY A 247 2.02 -13.05 -32.20
N GLY A 248 2.03 -14.09 -31.35
CA GLY A 248 1.77 -15.47 -31.78
C GLY A 248 2.84 -16.52 -31.48
N GLY A 249 2.78 -17.08 -30.26
CA GLY A 249 2.67 -18.53 -30.01
C GLY A 249 3.83 -19.46 -30.34
N GLY A 250 4.40 -20.08 -29.30
CA GLY A 250 5.23 -21.28 -29.43
C GLY A 250 5.82 -21.72 -28.09
N GLY A 251 5.15 -22.67 -27.42
CA GLY A 251 5.40 -23.07 -26.05
C GLY A 251 6.83 -23.53 -25.73
N GLY A 252 7.26 -23.13 -24.53
CA GLY A 252 8.38 -23.69 -23.79
C GLY A 252 8.06 -23.54 -22.31
N GLY A 253 7.68 -24.64 -21.66
CA GLY A 253 7.09 -24.63 -20.33
C GLY A 253 8.06 -24.19 -19.24
N TYR A 254 7.65 -23.19 -18.48
CA TYR A 254 8.16 -22.91 -17.14
C TYR A 254 6.96 -23.04 -16.20
N SER A 255 6.96 -24.14 -15.46
CA SER A 255 5.96 -24.44 -14.43
C SER A 255 6.45 -23.83 -13.12
N GLY A 256 5.92 -22.65 -12.78
CA GLY A 256 6.11 -21.96 -11.51
C GLY A 256 4.98 -20.93 -11.34
N PRO A 257 4.44 -20.73 -10.13
CA PRO A 257 3.16 -20.05 -9.93
C PRO A 257 3.30 -18.54 -10.22
N MET A 258 2.74 -18.08 -11.34
CA MET A 258 2.49 -16.66 -11.55
C MET A 258 1.44 -16.23 -10.51
N SER A 259 1.87 -15.52 -9.47
CA SER A 259 0.99 -15.00 -8.42
C SER A 259 -0.03 -14.05 -9.03
N GLY A 260 -1.30 -14.43 -8.89
CA GLY A 260 -2.44 -13.64 -9.35
C GLY A 260 -2.55 -12.27 -8.67
N GLY A 261 -3.55 -11.50 -9.09
CA GLY A 261 -3.90 -10.24 -8.42
C GLY A 261 -4.18 -10.44 -6.93
N PRO A 262 -4.17 -9.36 -6.13
CA PRO A 262 -4.41 -9.45 -4.70
C PRO A 262 -5.69 -10.24 -4.40
N PRO A 263 -5.70 -11.10 -3.35
CA PRO A 263 -6.90 -11.85 -2.99
C PRO A 263 -8.10 -10.92 -2.81
N ALA A 264 -9.29 -11.37 -3.24
CA ALA A 264 -10.54 -10.65 -3.00
C ALA A 264 -10.92 -10.76 -1.51
N GLY A 265 -10.37 -9.87 -0.69
CA GLY A 265 -10.62 -9.74 0.74
C GLY A 265 -9.72 -8.63 1.30
N GLY A 266 -10.30 -7.66 1.99
CA GLY A 266 -9.57 -6.54 2.58
C GLY A 266 -8.46 -6.99 3.56
N PRO A 267 -7.49 -6.12 3.87
CA PRO A 267 -6.34 -6.48 4.69
C PRO A 267 -6.79 -6.89 6.10
N PRO A 268 -6.14 -7.88 6.75
CA PRO A 268 -6.40 -8.16 8.15
C PRO A 268 -5.92 -6.96 8.99
N PRO A 269 -6.77 -6.36 9.84
CA PRO A 269 -6.30 -5.30 10.73
C PRO A 269 -5.51 -5.90 11.90
N GLY A 270 -4.36 -5.29 12.23
CA GLY A 270 -3.88 -5.25 13.62
C GLY A 270 -2.67 -6.10 14.04
N ASN A 271 -2.08 -6.92 13.17
CA ASN A 271 -1.08 -7.91 13.60
C ASN A 271 0.30 -7.79 12.95
N VAL A 272 0.68 -6.64 12.38
CA VAL A 272 2.00 -6.48 11.72
C VAL A 272 3.15 -6.83 12.67
N GLN A 273 3.09 -6.43 13.94
CA GLN A 273 4.11 -6.81 14.92
C GLN A 273 4.16 -8.34 15.16
N GLU A 274 3.03 -9.03 15.09
CA GLU A 274 2.98 -10.48 15.25
C GLU A 274 3.51 -11.19 14.01
N TRP A 275 3.18 -10.70 12.80
CA TRP A 275 3.77 -11.20 11.56
C TRP A 275 5.29 -10.99 11.51
N ILE A 276 5.78 -9.83 11.99
CA ILE A 276 7.21 -9.57 12.12
C ILE A 276 7.86 -10.57 13.10
N ARG A 277 7.27 -10.79 14.29
CA ARG A 277 7.81 -11.76 15.25
C ARG A 277 7.84 -13.18 14.68
N GLN A 278 6.74 -13.59 14.03
CA GLN A 278 6.64 -14.90 13.39
C GLN A 278 7.67 -15.05 12.27
N ALA A 279 7.84 -14.03 11.44
CA ALA A 279 8.83 -14.04 10.36
C ALA A 279 10.26 -14.11 10.91
N ILE A 280 10.59 -13.35 11.97
CA ILE A 280 11.91 -13.39 12.63
C ILE A 280 12.21 -14.80 13.14
N GLU A 281 11.25 -15.45 13.78
CA GLU A 281 11.42 -16.81 14.29
C GLU A 281 11.70 -17.81 13.15
N ILE A 282 10.93 -17.74 12.07
CA ILE A 282 11.11 -18.60 10.89
C ILE A 282 12.45 -18.33 10.20
N LEU A 283 12.87 -17.07 10.05
CA LEU A 283 14.17 -16.68 9.48
C LEU A 283 15.32 -17.27 10.31
N ARG A 284 15.25 -17.17 11.64
CA ARG A 284 16.25 -17.76 12.55
C ARG A 284 16.32 -19.27 12.41
N GLN A 285 15.19 -19.95 12.34
CA GLN A 285 15.13 -21.41 12.16
C GLN A 285 15.76 -21.86 10.83
N ASN A 286 15.74 -20.99 9.81
CA ASN A 286 16.37 -21.24 8.50
C ASN A 286 17.81 -20.71 8.40
N GLY A 287 18.44 -20.34 9.53
CA GLY A 287 19.85 -19.94 9.59
C GLY A 287 20.13 -18.52 9.10
N ILE A 288 19.11 -17.68 8.92
CA ILE A 288 19.26 -16.27 8.57
C ILE A 288 19.41 -15.46 9.86
N ASN A 289 20.51 -14.72 9.97
CA ASN A 289 20.85 -13.98 11.18
C ASN A 289 19.99 -12.71 11.32
N VAL A 290 18.92 -12.80 12.11
CA VAL A 290 18.00 -11.69 12.44
C VAL A 290 17.85 -11.56 13.96
N THR A 291 17.96 -10.36 14.50
CA THR A 291 17.90 -10.06 15.95
C THR A 291 16.57 -9.40 16.33
N GLU A 292 16.26 -9.31 17.63
CA GLU A 292 15.05 -8.54 18.04
C GLU A 292 15.16 -7.05 17.78
N ALA A 293 16.37 -6.51 17.71
CA ALA A 293 16.58 -5.12 17.29
C ALA A 293 16.14 -4.91 15.83
N ASP A 294 16.16 -5.96 15.01
CA ASP A 294 15.74 -5.90 13.62
C ASP A 294 14.22 -5.89 13.47
N ALA A 295 13.45 -6.32 14.49
CA ALA A 295 11.98 -6.20 14.48
C ALA A 295 11.54 -4.75 14.31
N GLN A 296 12.23 -3.80 14.96
CA GLN A 296 11.95 -2.37 14.82
C GLN A 296 12.31 -1.85 13.43
N ARG A 297 13.39 -2.35 12.81
CA ARG A 297 13.80 -1.96 11.45
C ARG A 297 12.83 -2.48 10.40
N ILE A 298 12.41 -3.74 10.52
CA ILE A 298 11.39 -4.34 9.64
C ILE A 298 10.08 -3.56 9.76
N TRP A 299 9.67 -3.20 10.97
CA TRP A 299 8.49 -2.35 11.17
C TRP A 299 8.63 -0.98 10.49
N GLN A 300 9.77 -0.31 10.61
CA GLN A 300 10.02 0.98 9.96
C GLN A 300 9.93 0.86 8.43
N ILE A 301 10.54 -0.17 7.86
CA ILE A 301 10.45 -0.46 6.43
C ILE A 301 8.98 -0.63 6.02
N ILE A 302 8.24 -1.53 6.68
CA ILE A 302 6.83 -1.81 6.34
C ILE A 302 5.96 -0.56 6.42
N GLN A 303 6.18 0.28 7.44
CA GLN A 303 5.48 1.56 7.57
C GLN A 303 5.71 2.48 6.37
N HIS A 304 6.95 2.55 5.88
CA HIS A 304 7.29 3.41 4.74
C HIS A 304 6.90 2.81 3.39
N GLU A 305 7.00 1.49 3.23
CA GLU A 305 6.77 0.80 1.96
C GLU A 305 5.27 0.57 1.67
N SER A 306 4.50 0.16 2.69
CA SER A 306 3.10 -0.27 2.50
C SER A 306 2.11 0.34 3.49
N GLY A 307 2.58 1.13 4.47
CA GLY A 307 1.75 1.59 5.58
C GLY A 307 1.22 0.46 6.46
N GLY A 308 1.77 -0.76 6.34
CA GLY A 308 1.27 -1.96 7.01
C GLY A 308 0.16 -2.72 6.26
N ASN A 309 -0.10 -2.40 4.99
CA ASN A 309 -1.09 -3.10 4.17
C ASN A 309 -0.46 -4.32 3.44
N PRO A 310 -0.82 -5.57 3.78
CA PRO A 310 -0.29 -6.76 3.12
C PRO A 310 -0.77 -6.96 1.68
N HIS A 311 -1.78 -6.20 1.24
CA HIS A 311 -2.27 -6.20 -0.14
C HIS A 311 -1.85 -4.93 -0.89
N ALA A 312 -0.89 -4.16 -0.37
CA ALA A 312 -0.34 -3.01 -1.07
C ALA A 312 0.27 -3.43 -2.41
N ILE A 313 -0.02 -2.69 -3.47
CA ILE A 313 0.57 -2.87 -4.80
C ILE A 313 1.00 -1.51 -5.34
N ASN A 314 2.20 -1.46 -5.91
CA ASN A 314 2.72 -0.28 -6.59
C ASN A 314 2.65 -0.50 -8.10
N ASP A 315 1.72 0.20 -8.75
CA ASP A 315 1.48 0.12 -10.20
C ASP A 315 2.06 1.28 -11.01
N TRP A 316 2.82 2.19 -10.39
CA TRP A 316 3.27 3.44 -11.03
C TRP A 316 4.77 3.53 -11.32
N ASP A 317 5.56 2.57 -10.82
CA ASP A 317 7.02 2.59 -10.95
C ASP A 317 7.55 1.83 -12.19
N SER A 318 8.88 1.82 -12.34
CA SER A 318 9.53 1.15 -13.47
C SER A 318 9.41 -0.39 -13.46
N ASN A 319 9.05 -0.98 -12.32
CA ASN A 319 8.87 -2.43 -12.18
C ASN A 319 7.43 -2.81 -12.57
N ALA A 320 6.45 -1.98 -12.21
CA ALA A 320 5.09 -2.07 -12.73
C ALA A 320 5.05 -1.96 -14.25
N ALA A 321 5.80 -1.02 -14.82
CA ALA A 321 5.95 -0.88 -16.27
C ALA A 321 6.59 -2.11 -16.96
N LYS A 322 7.36 -2.92 -16.22
CA LYS A 322 7.95 -4.18 -16.68
C LYS A 322 7.06 -5.41 -16.40
N GLY A 323 5.87 -5.19 -15.83
CA GLY A 323 4.91 -6.26 -15.52
C GLY A 323 5.22 -7.01 -14.22
N THR A 324 6.11 -6.50 -13.37
CA THR A 324 6.46 -7.09 -12.06
C THR A 324 6.31 -6.02 -10.98
N PRO A 325 5.09 -5.54 -10.68
CA PRO A 325 4.88 -4.50 -9.68
C PRO A 325 5.34 -4.98 -8.29
N SER A 326 5.72 -4.04 -7.44
CA SER A 326 6.03 -4.32 -6.03
C SER A 326 4.75 -4.60 -5.25
N LYS A 327 4.77 -5.62 -4.39
CA LYS A 327 3.59 -6.16 -3.70
C LYS A 327 3.84 -6.42 -2.21
N GLY A 328 2.78 -6.29 -1.43
CA GLY A 328 2.72 -6.66 -0.02
C GLY A 328 3.50 -5.76 0.93
N LEU A 329 3.70 -6.23 2.16
CA LEU A 329 4.19 -5.43 3.29
C LEU A 329 5.57 -4.79 3.05
N MET A 330 6.47 -5.55 2.44
CA MET A 330 7.85 -5.16 2.14
C MET A 330 8.01 -4.61 0.71
N GLN A 331 6.91 -4.45 -0.04
CA GLN A 331 6.91 -4.03 -1.45
C GLN A 331 7.88 -4.85 -2.32
N THR A 332 7.74 -6.18 -2.28
CA THR A 332 8.60 -7.12 -3.02
C THR A 332 8.04 -7.41 -4.41
N ILE A 333 8.89 -7.42 -5.44
CA ILE A 333 8.52 -7.82 -6.82
C ILE A 333 8.58 -9.35 -6.99
N ASP A 334 7.81 -9.91 -7.92
CA ASP A 334 7.73 -11.37 -8.14
C ASP A 334 9.10 -12.04 -8.33
N PRO A 335 10.03 -11.53 -9.17
CA PRO A 335 11.34 -12.18 -9.35
C PRO A 335 12.18 -12.23 -8.07
N THR A 336 12.06 -11.21 -7.21
CA THR A 336 12.76 -11.17 -5.92
C THR A 336 12.11 -12.14 -4.95
N PHE A 337 10.77 -12.17 -4.90
CA PHE A 337 10.05 -13.11 -4.04
C PHE A 337 10.41 -14.56 -4.38
N ASP A 338 10.37 -14.93 -5.66
CA ASP A 338 10.68 -16.27 -6.12
C ASP A 338 12.12 -16.72 -5.77
N ALA A 339 13.07 -15.79 -5.80
CA ALA A 339 14.47 -16.06 -5.51
C ALA A 339 14.79 -16.16 -4.02
N TYR A 340 13.99 -15.52 -3.16
CA TYR A 340 14.30 -15.34 -1.73
C TYR A 340 13.25 -15.91 -0.76
N GLN A 341 12.13 -16.44 -1.27
CA GLN A 341 11.17 -17.20 -0.48
C GLN A 341 11.83 -18.40 0.23
N LEU A 342 11.27 -18.79 1.36
CA LEU A 342 11.68 -19.99 2.08
C LEU A 342 10.81 -21.19 1.66
N PRO A 343 11.31 -22.43 1.74
CA PRO A 343 10.51 -23.61 1.44
C PRO A 343 9.21 -23.64 2.26
N GLY A 344 8.06 -23.75 1.59
CA GLY A 344 6.73 -23.72 2.22
C GLY A 344 6.10 -22.33 2.36
N HIS A 345 6.77 -21.28 1.90
CA HIS A 345 6.35 -19.88 2.01
C HIS A 345 6.23 -19.18 0.64
N GLY A 346 5.33 -19.69 -0.21
CA GLY A 346 5.24 -19.30 -1.62
C GLY A 346 4.11 -18.34 -1.99
N ASP A 347 3.48 -17.70 -1.01
CA ASP A 347 2.40 -16.75 -1.28
C ASP A 347 2.86 -15.30 -1.04
N ILE A 348 3.06 -14.54 -2.12
CA ILE A 348 3.53 -13.15 -2.03
C ILE A 348 2.56 -12.21 -1.31
N TRP A 349 1.28 -12.59 -1.23
CA TRP A 349 0.24 -11.83 -0.53
C TRP A 349 0.09 -12.25 0.94
N ASN A 350 0.69 -13.38 1.33
CA ASN A 350 0.76 -13.75 2.73
C ASN A 350 1.73 -12.78 3.46
N PRO A 351 1.29 -12.10 4.53
CA PRO A 351 2.09 -11.10 5.22
C PRO A 351 3.41 -11.66 5.76
N VAL A 352 3.40 -12.90 6.26
CA VAL A 352 4.60 -13.54 6.81
C VAL A 352 5.55 -13.88 5.68
N ASP A 353 5.08 -14.54 4.63
CA ASP A 353 5.91 -14.94 3.48
C ASP A 353 6.54 -13.72 2.78
N ASN A 354 5.80 -12.62 2.63
CA ASN A 354 6.30 -11.37 2.08
C ASN A 354 7.44 -10.77 2.94
N ILE A 355 7.30 -10.79 4.27
CA ILE A 355 8.37 -10.38 5.19
C ILE A 355 9.58 -11.30 5.07
N LEU A 356 9.37 -12.63 4.99
CA LEU A 356 10.47 -13.60 4.86
C LEU A 356 11.32 -13.31 3.63
N ALA A 357 10.70 -13.19 2.46
CA ALA A 357 11.40 -12.95 1.21
C ALA A 357 12.08 -11.57 1.17
N GLY A 358 11.38 -10.51 1.62
CA GLY A 358 11.93 -9.15 1.64
C GLY A 358 13.13 -9.00 2.58
N VAL A 359 13.07 -9.60 3.77
CA VAL A 359 14.18 -9.56 4.74
C VAL A 359 15.37 -10.41 4.28
N ASN A 360 15.11 -11.60 3.73
CA ASN A 360 16.16 -12.47 3.18
C ASN A 360 16.90 -11.77 2.03
N TYR A 361 16.17 -11.13 1.12
CA TYR A 361 16.74 -10.27 0.08
C TYR A 361 17.59 -9.14 0.66
N ALA A 362 17.06 -8.37 1.61
CA ALA A 362 17.77 -7.23 2.21
C ALA A 362 19.09 -7.66 2.88
N ILE A 363 19.09 -8.78 3.60
CA ILE A 363 20.29 -9.33 4.23
C ILE A 363 21.28 -9.84 3.18
N SER A 364 20.81 -10.55 2.15
CA SER A 364 21.66 -11.02 1.05
C SER A 364 22.32 -9.86 0.30
N ARG A 365 21.59 -8.76 0.09
CA ARG A 365 22.03 -7.61 -0.72
C ARG A 365 22.90 -6.62 0.05
N TYR A 366 22.61 -6.39 1.33
CA TYR A 366 23.22 -5.34 2.17
C TYR A 366 24.03 -5.89 3.36
N GLY A 367 23.99 -7.20 3.60
CA GLY A 367 24.68 -7.89 4.71
C GLY A 367 23.96 -7.80 6.05
N SER A 368 23.16 -6.75 6.29
CA SER A 368 22.30 -6.60 7.46
C SER A 368 21.17 -5.60 7.19
N LEU A 369 20.09 -5.65 7.98
CA LEU A 369 18.99 -4.69 7.86
C LEU A 369 19.40 -3.26 8.25
N ALA A 370 20.39 -3.11 9.12
CA ALA A 370 20.98 -1.81 9.44
C ALA A 370 21.66 -1.15 8.24
N ASN A 371 22.07 -1.94 7.24
CA ASN A 371 22.74 -1.42 6.03
C ASN A 371 21.77 -1.06 4.91
N VAL A 372 20.47 -1.30 5.08
CA VAL A 372 19.43 -0.93 4.11
C VAL A 372 19.42 0.60 3.94
N PRO A 373 19.42 1.16 2.72
CA PRO A 373 19.55 2.59 2.48
C PRO A 373 18.56 3.45 3.28
N GLY A 374 17.29 3.07 3.32
CA GLY A 374 16.25 3.80 4.06
C GLY A 374 16.46 3.79 5.57
N ILE A 375 16.95 2.68 6.13
CA ILE A 375 17.27 2.54 7.56
C ILE A 375 18.55 3.30 7.91
N ARG A 376 19.59 3.25 7.07
CA ARG A 376 20.80 4.06 7.26
C ARG A 376 20.49 5.56 7.20
N ALA A 377 19.59 5.97 6.31
CA ALA A 377 19.17 7.36 6.19
C ALA A 377 18.44 7.83 7.44
N THR A 378 17.51 7.05 7.98
CA THR A 378 16.79 7.41 9.23
C THR A 378 17.70 7.35 10.46
N GLU A 379 18.60 6.36 10.57
CA GLU A 379 19.57 6.24 11.67
C GLU A 379 20.62 7.37 11.66
N SER A 380 20.84 8.04 10.52
CA SER A 380 21.72 9.22 10.40
C SER A 380 20.98 10.57 10.49
N GLY A 381 19.67 10.56 10.79
CA GLY A 381 18.84 11.76 10.95
C GLY A 381 18.26 12.34 9.66
N GLY A 382 18.31 11.59 8.55
CA GLY A 382 17.70 11.93 7.26
C GLY A 382 16.33 11.29 7.03
N SER A 383 15.70 11.62 5.90
CA SER A 383 14.43 11.02 5.46
C SER A 383 14.63 9.61 4.91
N TYR A 384 13.64 8.72 5.11
CA TYR A 384 13.65 7.36 4.57
C TYR A 384 13.72 7.37 3.04
N VAL A 385 14.51 6.45 2.48
CA VAL A 385 14.65 6.21 1.04
C VAL A 385 14.35 4.74 0.80
N GLY A 386 13.27 4.46 0.04
CA GLY A 386 12.92 3.10 -0.38
C GLY A 386 14.03 2.49 -1.25
N TYR A 387 14.07 1.17 -1.31
CA TYR A 387 15.14 0.41 -1.97
C TYR A 387 14.73 -0.24 -3.27
#